data_AF-A0A3B8Q001-F1
#
_entry.id   AF-A0A3B8Q001-F1
#
_cell.length_a   1.000
_cell.length_b   1.000
_cell.length_c   1.000
_cell.angle_alpha   90.00
_cell.angle_beta   90.00
_cell.angle_gamma   90.00
#
_symmetry.space_group_name_H-M   'P 1'
#
loop_
_entity.id
_entity.type
_entity.pdbx_description
1 polymer ?
#
loop_
_entity_poly.entity_id
_entity_poly.type
_entity_poly.pdbx_seq_one_letter_code
_entity_poly.pdbx_strand_id
1 'polypeptide(L)'
;FLGVPAIRAPKMLEESGLTENGYVPVSPKTLETRYPDVYAVGDCAKQGTPKAGVFAEGAARAVATSLIARLRNEPIPVTHKGTGSCYIEFGAGRIGRVDVDFFSDPDGPTGTYYEPSVALRIDKEHFGSSRRARWFGL
;
A
#
# COMPACT_ATOMS: atom_id res chain seq x y z
N PHE A 1 -12.18 -2.56 26.67
CA PHE A 1 -11.08 -3.30 26.02
C PHE A 1 -10.82 -2.66 24.67
N LEU A 2 -9.55 -2.42 24.30
CA LEU A 2 -9.15 -1.95 22.97
C LEU A 2 -8.52 -3.13 22.24
N GLY A 3 -9.11 -3.52 21.10
CA GLY A 3 -8.62 -4.64 20.30
C GLY A 3 -8.62 -4.28 18.81
N VAL A 4 -7.65 -4.82 18.08
CA VAL A 4 -7.63 -4.79 16.62
C VAL A 4 -8.17 -6.14 16.15
N PRO A 5 -9.28 -6.19 15.40
CA PRO A 5 -9.84 -7.46 14.94
C PRO A 5 -8.92 -8.14 13.94
N ALA A 6 -9.08 -9.47 13.79
CA ALA A 6 -8.47 -10.16 12.66
C ALA A 6 -9.03 -9.58 11.35
N ILE A 7 -8.16 -9.01 10.54
CA ILE A 7 -8.51 -8.45 9.23
C ILE A 7 -8.35 -9.55 8.17
N ARG A 8 -9.31 -9.63 7.25
CA ARG A 8 -9.33 -10.52 6.07
C ARG A 8 -9.97 -9.79 4.89
N ALA A 9 -9.83 -10.33 3.69
CA ALA A 9 -10.49 -9.85 2.50
C ALA A 9 -12.03 -9.91 2.63
N PRO A 10 -12.77 -9.03 1.93
CA PRO A 10 -14.23 -9.09 1.89
C PRO A 10 -14.75 -10.46 1.46
N LYS A 11 -15.86 -10.91 2.07
CA LYS A 11 -16.47 -12.24 1.85
C LYS A 11 -16.72 -12.55 0.37
N MET A 12 -17.11 -11.55 -0.42
CA MET A 12 -17.32 -11.69 -1.86
C MET A 12 -16.08 -12.23 -2.60
N LEU A 13 -14.87 -11.82 -2.21
CA LEU A 13 -13.63 -12.29 -2.83
C LEU A 13 -13.32 -13.75 -2.47
N GLU A 14 -13.79 -14.19 -1.32
CA GLU A 14 -13.66 -15.58 -0.88
C GLU A 14 -14.65 -16.47 -1.61
N GLU A 15 -15.92 -16.02 -1.69
CA GLU A 15 -16.98 -16.70 -2.42
C GLU A 15 -16.68 -16.79 -3.94
N SER A 16 -15.96 -15.81 -4.49
CA SER A 16 -15.50 -15.85 -5.89
C SER A 16 -14.32 -16.80 -6.11
N GLY A 17 -13.78 -17.40 -5.05
CA GLY A 17 -12.58 -18.25 -5.10
C GLY A 17 -11.28 -17.48 -5.33
N LEU A 18 -11.25 -16.14 -5.27
CA LEU A 18 -10.04 -15.35 -5.53
C LEU A 18 -9.02 -15.44 -4.39
N THR A 19 -9.47 -15.72 -3.17
CA THR A 19 -8.60 -15.68 -1.98
C THR A 19 -7.95 -17.01 -1.65
N GLU A 20 -6.77 -16.94 -1.04
CA GLU A 20 -6.14 -18.03 -0.29
C GLU A 20 -5.77 -17.51 1.10
N ASN A 21 -6.13 -18.25 2.15
CA ASN A 21 -5.87 -17.85 3.54
C ASN A 21 -6.38 -16.43 3.86
N GLY A 22 -7.57 -16.08 3.35
CA GLY A 22 -8.25 -14.82 3.63
C GLY A 22 -7.74 -13.59 2.86
N TYR A 23 -6.89 -13.74 1.86
CA TYR A 23 -6.41 -12.63 1.02
C TYR A 23 -6.24 -13.07 -0.44
N VAL A 24 -6.28 -12.14 -1.39
CA VAL A 24 -6.03 -12.44 -2.81
C VAL A 24 -4.52 -12.55 -3.06
N PRO A 25 -3.98 -13.71 -3.46
CA PRO A 25 -2.56 -13.84 -3.80
C PRO A 25 -2.22 -13.00 -5.02
N VAL A 26 -1.07 -12.32 -4.97
CA VAL A 26 -0.57 -11.53 -6.09
C VAL A 26 0.95 -11.66 -6.25
N SER A 27 1.43 -11.45 -7.47
CA SER A 27 2.85 -11.21 -7.75
C SER A 27 3.30 -9.90 -7.06
N PRO A 28 4.28 -9.92 -6.13
CA PRO A 28 4.57 -8.77 -5.26
C PRO A 28 4.87 -7.45 -5.99
N LYS A 29 5.54 -7.53 -7.14
CA LYS A 29 5.95 -6.35 -7.92
C LYS A 29 4.94 -5.92 -8.99
N THR A 30 4.12 -6.83 -9.52
CA THR A 30 3.20 -6.54 -10.64
C THR A 30 1.72 -6.53 -10.23
N LEU A 31 1.39 -7.08 -9.06
CA LEU A 31 0.05 -7.17 -8.47
C LEU A 31 -0.94 -8.05 -9.26
N GLU A 32 -0.41 -8.84 -10.19
CA GLU A 32 -1.17 -9.82 -10.98
C GLU A 32 -1.65 -10.95 -10.07
N THR A 33 -2.91 -11.34 -10.22
CA THR A 33 -3.43 -12.56 -9.60
C THR A 33 -3.08 -13.77 -10.48
N ARG A 34 -3.46 -14.97 -10.02
CA ARG A 34 -3.35 -16.19 -10.84
C ARG A 34 -4.30 -16.22 -12.04
N TYR A 35 -5.27 -15.30 -12.12
CA TYR A 35 -6.20 -15.20 -13.23
C TYR A 35 -5.68 -14.17 -14.24
N PRO A 36 -5.65 -14.51 -15.55
CA PRO A 36 -5.24 -13.58 -16.59
C PRO A 36 -6.06 -12.30 -16.54
N ASP A 37 -5.40 -11.16 -16.74
CA ASP A 37 -6.03 -9.83 -16.76
C ASP A 37 -6.73 -9.38 -15.47
N VAL A 38 -6.52 -10.11 -14.36
CA VAL A 38 -7.07 -9.78 -13.05
C VAL A 38 -5.94 -9.37 -12.10
N TYR A 39 -6.10 -8.20 -11.51
CA TYR A 39 -5.16 -7.60 -10.56
C TYR A 39 -5.86 -7.33 -9.24
N ALA A 40 -5.13 -7.41 -8.12
CA ALA A 40 -5.64 -7.02 -6.81
C ALA A 40 -4.71 -5.99 -6.15
N VAL A 41 -5.29 -4.92 -5.61
CA VAL A 41 -4.57 -3.79 -5.02
C VAL A 41 -5.13 -3.44 -3.65
N GLY A 42 -4.29 -2.88 -2.78
CA GLY A 42 -4.69 -2.46 -1.44
C GLY A 42 -4.94 -3.61 -0.47
N ASP A 43 -5.85 -3.40 0.48
CA ASP A 43 -5.96 -4.23 1.68
C ASP A 43 -6.42 -5.68 1.41
N CYS A 44 -7.05 -5.96 0.27
CA CYS A 44 -7.42 -7.33 -0.11
C CYS A 44 -6.23 -8.17 -0.61
N ALA A 45 -5.17 -7.54 -1.10
CA ALA A 45 -4.06 -8.21 -1.77
C ALA A 45 -3.01 -8.75 -0.79
N LYS A 46 -2.50 -9.95 -1.03
CA LYS A 46 -1.38 -10.55 -0.29
C LYS A 46 -0.06 -10.21 -0.99
N GLN A 47 0.29 -8.93 -0.99
CA GLN A 47 1.48 -8.43 -1.68
C GLN A 47 2.79 -8.69 -0.91
N GLY A 48 2.74 -8.74 0.42
CA GLY A 48 3.92 -8.78 1.29
C GLY A 48 4.36 -7.41 1.82
N THR A 49 3.63 -6.34 1.48
CA THR A 49 3.79 -4.99 2.04
C THR A 49 2.73 -4.70 3.12
N PRO A 50 2.94 -3.70 4.00
CA PRO A 50 1.92 -3.26 4.94
C PRO A 50 0.67 -2.74 4.24
N LYS A 51 -0.49 -2.97 4.85
CA LYS A 51 -1.80 -2.54 4.35
C LYS A 51 -2.09 -1.11 4.81
N ALA A 52 -1.53 -0.14 4.09
CA ALA A 52 -1.74 1.27 4.32
C ALA A 52 -1.98 2.03 3.01
N GLY A 53 -2.66 3.18 3.10
CA GLY A 53 -3.06 3.97 1.93
C GLY A 53 -1.89 4.35 1.00
N VAL A 54 -0.68 4.56 1.54
CA VAL A 54 0.52 4.84 0.73
C VAL A 54 0.91 3.67 -0.19
N PHE A 55 0.84 2.43 0.31
CA PHE A 55 1.12 1.23 -0.48
C PHE A 55 -0.01 0.92 -1.44
N ALA A 56 -1.27 1.09 -1.01
CA ALA A 56 -2.43 0.93 -1.88
C ALA A 56 -2.37 1.89 -3.08
N GLU A 57 -2.01 3.15 -2.84
CA GLU A 57 -1.82 4.14 -3.89
C GLU A 57 -0.67 3.77 -4.84
N GLY A 58 0.48 3.38 -4.29
CA GLY A 58 1.63 2.93 -5.07
C GLY A 58 1.29 1.73 -5.95
N ALA A 59 0.62 0.73 -5.38
CA ALA A 59 0.18 -0.48 -6.08
C ALA A 59 -0.80 -0.15 -7.21
N ALA A 60 -1.81 0.67 -6.93
CA ALA A 60 -2.77 1.12 -7.93
C ALA A 60 -2.08 1.88 -9.10
N ARG A 61 -1.11 2.74 -8.79
CA ARG A 61 -0.32 3.45 -9.81
C ARG A 61 0.50 2.50 -10.67
N ALA A 62 1.11 1.48 -10.06
CA ALA A 62 1.90 0.48 -10.78
C ALA A 62 1.04 -0.32 -11.77
N VAL A 63 -0.10 -0.83 -11.30
CA VAL A 63 -1.07 -1.57 -12.13
C VAL A 63 -1.60 -0.69 -13.26
N ALA A 64 -2.08 0.52 -12.94
CA ALA A 64 -2.63 1.42 -13.95
C ALA A 64 -1.60 1.79 -15.03
N THR A 65 -0.35 2.04 -14.65
CA THR A 65 0.71 2.37 -15.62
C THR A 65 1.03 1.17 -16.52
N SER A 66 1.12 -0.03 -15.94
CA SER A 66 1.34 -1.27 -16.70
C SER A 66 0.21 -1.52 -17.71
N LEU A 67 -1.04 -1.37 -17.29
CA LEU A 67 -2.22 -1.52 -18.16
C LEU A 67 -2.24 -0.49 -19.29
N ILE A 68 -1.95 0.78 -19.00
CA ILE A 68 -1.89 1.84 -20.02
C ILE A 68 -0.79 1.56 -21.05
N ALA A 69 0.42 1.18 -20.61
CA ALA A 69 1.52 0.85 -21.51
C ALA A 69 1.15 -0.32 -22.42
N ARG A 70 0.55 -1.37 -21.85
CA ARG A 70 0.07 -2.52 -22.61
C ARG A 70 -0.97 -2.14 -23.66
N LEU A 71 -1.96 -1.32 -23.29
CA LEU A 71 -3.01 -0.87 -24.21
C LEU A 71 -2.47 0.00 -25.36
N ARG A 72 -1.32 0.64 -25.16
CA ARG A 72 -0.64 1.49 -26.16
C ARG A 72 0.44 0.76 -26.96
N ASN A 73 0.66 -0.53 -26.71
CA ASN A 73 1.79 -1.29 -27.25
C ASN A 73 3.16 -0.65 -26.91
N GLU A 74 3.27 -0.07 -25.71
CA GLU A 74 4.50 0.50 -25.17
C GLU A 74 5.22 -0.52 -24.27
N PRO A 75 6.54 -0.38 -24.05
CA PRO A 75 7.27 -1.21 -23.10
C PRO A 75 6.65 -1.13 -21.70
N ILE A 76 6.44 -2.28 -21.04
CA ILE A 76 5.85 -2.36 -19.71
C ILE A 76 6.94 -2.07 -18.66
N PRO A 77 6.96 -0.89 -18.02
CA PRO A 77 8.13 -0.46 -17.26
C PRO A 77 7.97 -0.61 -15.75
N VAL A 78 6.75 -0.81 -15.23
CA VAL A 78 6.44 -0.45 -13.84
C VAL A 78 6.23 -1.65 -12.94
N THR A 79 7.04 -1.66 -11.88
CA THR A 79 6.86 -2.50 -10.70
C THR A 79 6.50 -1.60 -9.51
N HIS A 80 5.68 -2.10 -8.60
CA HIS A 80 5.48 -1.44 -7.32
C HIS A 80 6.81 -1.39 -6.57
N LYS A 81 7.17 -0.22 -6.04
CA LYS A 81 8.46 0.00 -5.37
C LYS A 81 8.52 -0.57 -3.96
N GLY A 82 7.39 -0.87 -3.34
CA GLY A 82 7.37 -1.40 -1.97
C GLY A 82 7.82 -0.39 -0.91
N THR A 83 7.85 0.90 -1.24
CA THR A 83 8.23 1.96 -0.31
C THR A 83 7.01 2.68 0.25
N GLY A 84 7.10 3.11 1.50
CA GLY A 84 6.00 3.83 2.15
C GLY A 84 6.38 4.42 3.49
N SER A 85 5.54 5.32 3.98
CA SER A 85 5.68 5.98 5.28
C SER A 85 4.47 5.72 6.15
N CYS A 86 4.72 5.45 7.43
CA CYS A 86 3.70 5.31 8.47
C CYS A 86 3.94 6.36 9.57
N TYR A 87 2.88 7.07 9.97
CA TYR A 87 2.90 8.01 11.08
C TYR A 87 2.31 7.36 12.34
N ILE A 88 2.95 7.58 13.49
CA ILE A 88 2.58 7.00 14.78
C ILE A 88 2.30 8.14 15.77
N GLU A 89 1.11 8.14 16.37
CA GLU A 89 0.70 9.15 17.36
C GLU A 89 1.16 8.77 18.77
N PHE A 90 1.92 9.65 19.43
CA PHE A 90 2.42 9.44 20.80
C PHE A 90 1.71 10.32 21.84
N GLY A 91 0.65 11.01 21.44
CA GLY A 91 -0.05 11.99 22.29
C GLY A 91 0.78 13.27 22.51
N ALA A 92 0.19 14.24 23.22
CA ALA A 92 0.72 15.61 23.33
C ALA A 92 1.09 16.23 21.96
N GLY A 93 0.39 15.78 20.91
CA GLY A 93 0.62 16.13 19.52
C GLY A 93 2.00 15.75 18.96
N ARG A 94 2.72 14.79 19.57
CA ARG A 94 3.98 14.28 19.04
C ARG A 94 3.71 13.13 18.07
N ILE A 95 4.37 13.19 16.91
CA ILE A 95 4.26 12.20 15.83
C ILE A 95 5.62 11.56 15.62
N GLY A 96 5.70 10.24 15.68
CA GLY A 96 6.82 9.48 15.12
C GLY A 96 6.54 9.08 13.67
N ARG A 97 7.58 8.76 12.92
CA ARG A 97 7.45 8.31 11.52
C ARG A 97 8.36 7.12 11.27
N VAL A 98 7.89 6.17 10.47
CA VAL A 98 8.71 5.09 9.94
C VAL A 98 8.62 5.12 8.43
N ASP A 99 9.75 5.22 7.77
CA ASP A 99 9.88 5.01 6.33
C ASP A 99 10.42 3.60 6.08
N VAL A 100 9.83 2.89 5.12
CA VAL A 100 10.18 1.50 4.84
C VAL A 100 10.38 1.27 3.35
N ASP A 101 11.21 0.28 3.03
CA ASP A 101 11.41 -0.28 1.69
C ASP A 101 11.39 -1.80 1.77
N PHE A 102 10.43 -2.42 1.09
CA PHE A 102 10.25 -3.87 1.09
C PHE A 102 10.94 -4.60 -0.07
N PHE A 103 11.34 -3.91 -1.13
CA PHE A 103 11.65 -4.55 -2.41
C PHE A 103 12.99 -4.18 -3.03
N SER A 104 13.70 -3.17 -2.50
CA SER A 104 15.00 -2.75 -3.01
C SER A 104 16.16 -3.59 -2.49
N ASP A 105 16.06 -4.11 -1.26
CA ASP A 105 17.11 -4.91 -0.62
C ASP A 105 16.80 -6.41 -0.72
N PRO A 106 17.71 -7.24 -1.29
CA PRO A 106 17.52 -8.68 -1.39
C PRO A 106 17.55 -9.42 -0.05
N ASP A 107 18.18 -8.85 0.99
CA ASP A 107 18.32 -9.48 2.31
C ASP A 107 17.09 -9.26 3.20
N GLY A 108 16.20 -8.33 2.83
CA GLY A 108 14.89 -8.16 3.45
C GLY A 108 14.43 -6.70 3.53
N PRO A 109 13.23 -6.43 4.10
CA PRO A 109 12.72 -5.07 4.24
C PRO A 109 13.61 -4.21 5.14
N THR A 110 13.87 -2.98 4.71
CA THR A 110 14.59 -1.97 5.49
C THR A 110 13.64 -0.88 6.00
N GLY A 111 14.03 -0.18 7.06
CA GLY A 111 13.25 0.96 7.54
C GLY A 111 14.05 1.94 8.37
N THR A 112 13.66 3.21 8.29
CA THR A 112 14.21 4.31 9.09
C THR A 112 13.13 4.81 10.03
N TYR A 113 13.41 4.78 11.33
CA TYR A 113 12.55 5.35 12.35
C TYR A 113 12.98 6.78 12.69
N TYR A 114 11.99 7.65 12.80
CA TYR A 114 12.13 9.03 13.21
C TYR A 114 11.38 9.23 14.53
N GLU A 115 12.12 9.70 15.54
CA GLU A 115 11.61 9.88 16.89
C GLU A 115 10.42 10.86 16.98
N PRO A 116 9.53 10.70 17.98
CA PRO A 116 8.31 11.48 18.05
C PRO A 116 8.57 12.95 18.32
N SER A 117 8.06 13.82 17.45
CA SER A 117 8.21 15.27 17.59
C SER A 117 6.92 16.01 17.24
N VAL A 118 6.78 17.24 17.75
CA VAL A 118 5.67 18.12 17.35
C VAL A 118 5.85 18.65 15.93
N ALA A 119 7.08 18.67 15.41
CA ALA A 119 7.38 19.13 14.05
C ALA A 119 6.82 18.18 12.99
N LEU A 120 6.87 16.86 13.23
CA LEU A 120 6.31 15.83 12.34
C LEU A 120 4.77 15.88 12.22
N ARG A 121 4.09 16.69 13.05
CA ARG A 121 2.66 16.95 12.90
C ARG A 121 2.33 17.64 11.58
N ILE A 122 3.13 18.65 11.21
CA ILE A 122 2.92 19.40 9.97
C ILE A 122 3.03 18.48 8.75
N ASP A 123 3.99 17.56 8.78
CA ASP A 123 4.19 16.55 7.74
C ASP A 123 2.99 15.61 7.61
N LYS A 124 2.50 15.06 8.75
CA LYS A 124 1.29 14.22 8.76
C LYS A 124 0.04 14.98 8.28
N GLU A 125 -0.15 16.21 8.72
CA GLU A 125 -1.27 17.06 8.32
C GLU A 125 -1.26 17.33 6.82
N HIS A 126 -0.09 17.69 6.29
CA HIS A 126 0.12 17.89 4.85
C HIS A 126 -0.08 16.59 4.05
N PHE A 127 0.45 15.47 4.55
CA PHE A 127 0.27 14.15 3.94
C PHE A 127 -1.22 13.80 3.82
N GLY A 128 -2.01 14.06 4.86
CA GLY A 128 -3.45 13.83 4.87
C GLY A 128 -4.22 14.81 3.98
N SER A 129 -3.94 16.11 4.07
CA SER A 129 -4.68 17.14 3.34
C SER A 129 -4.44 17.06 1.83
N SER A 130 -3.20 16.87 1.39
CA SER A 130 -2.86 16.71 -0.04
C SER A 130 -3.62 15.55 -0.70
N ARG A 131 -3.83 14.44 0.01
CA ARG A 131 -4.58 13.28 -0.50
C ARG A 131 -6.08 13.52 -0.51
N ARG A 132 -6.64 14.19 0.51
CA ARG A 132 -8.05 14.59 0.51
C ARG A 132 -8.37 15.53 -0.66
N ALA A 133 -7.52 16.53 -0.89
CA ALA A 133 -7.66 17.45 -2.01
C ALA A 133 -7.62 16.72 -3.35
N ARG A 134 -6.64 15.82 -3.54
CA ARG A 134 -6.50 15.09 -4.80
C ARG A 134 -7.65 14.11 -5.06
N TRP A 135 -8.11 13.39 -4.05
CA TRP A 135 -9.10 12.31 -4.25
C TRP A 135 -10.54 12.79 -4.22
N PHE A 136 -10.82 13.83 -3.44
CA PHE A 136 -12.19 14.27 -3.17
C PHE A 136 -12.43 15.74 -3.51
N GLY A 137 -11.41 16.49 -3.92
CA GLY A 137 -11.53 17.93 -4.19
C GLY A 137 -11.78 18.78 -2.94
N LEU A 138 -11.40 18.27 -1.76
CA LEU A 138 -11.61 18.89 -0.45
C LEU A 138 -10.41 19.70 0.05
#